data_AF-A0A5C5Q1G5-F1
#
_entry.id   AF-A0A5C5Q1G5-F1
#
_cell.length_a   1.000
_cell.length_b   1.000
_cell.length_c   1.000
_cell.angle_alpha   90.00
_cell.angle_beta   90.00
_cell.angle_gamma   90.00
#
_symmetry.space_group_name_H-M   'P 1'
#
loop_
_entity.id
_entity.type
_entity.pdbx_description
1 polymer ?
#
loop_
_entity_poly.entity_id
_entity_poly.type
_entity_poly.pdbx_seq_one_letter_code
_entity_poly.pdbx_strand_id
1 'polypeptide(L)'
;MSGIGSRLRQERERLGLSQKAFGEIGGVEPNAQGKYESGERAPKADYLSRVAERGADVLYILTGTPTPTLLDNLSQVEEKVLVSYRILHKEDQDAIRRLTVSLAELYLPIQAKGRQDPNDT
;
A
#
# COMPACT_ATOMS: atom_id res chain seq x y z
N MET A 1 -6.38 -13.10 -14.42
CA MET A 1 -4.92 -13.04 -14.74
C MET A 1 -4.15 -12.79 -13.45
N SER A 2 -3.48 -13.81 -12.92
CA SER A 2 -2.55 -13.67 -11.78
C SER A 2 -1.12 -13.69 -12.30
N GLY A 3 -0.27 -12.78 -11.83
CA GLY A 3 1.14 -12.74 -12.22
C GLY A 3 1.78 -11.39 -11.94
N ILE A 4 3.08 -11.30 -12.21
CA ILE A 4 3.86 -10.07 -12.01
C ILE A 4 3.27 -8.91 -12.82
N GLY A 5 2.83 -9.15 -14.06
CA GLY A 5 2.25 -8.11 -14.92
C GLY A 5 0.99 -7.46 -14.36
N SER A 6 0.06 -8.26 -13.80
CA SER A 6 -1.17 -7.71 -13.22
C SER A 6 -0.91 -6.93 -11.93
N ARG A 7 0.11 -7.32 -11.15
CA ARG A 7 0.52 -6.56 -9.96
C ARG A 7 1.29 -5.28 -10.31
N LEU A 8 2.09 -5.31 -11.37
CA LEU A 8 2.76 -4.12 -11.90
C LEU A 8 1.73 -3.08 -12.37
N ARG A 9 0.66 -3.54 -13.04
CA ARG A 9 -0.47 -2.69 -13.42
C ARG A 9 -1.17 -2.09 -12.20
N GLN A 10 -1.45 -2.90 -11.17
CA GLN A 10 -2.07 -2.41 -9.93
C GLN A 10 -1.24 -1.32 -9.26
N GLU A 11 0.08 -1.50 -9.16
CA GLU A 11 0.95 -0.48 -8.59
C GLU A 11 0.99 0.79 -9.42
N ARG A 12 1.03 0.67 -10.75
CA ARG A 12 0.93 1.84 -11.63
C ARG A 12 -0.37 2.63 -11.38
N GLU A 13 -1.49 1.91 -11.34
CA GLU A 13 -2.82 2.50 -11.14
C GLU A 13 -2.97 3.11 -9.75
N ARG A 14 -2.41 2.48 -8.71
CA ARG A 14 -2.32 3.03 -7.34
C ARG A 14 -1.56 4.34 -7.29
N LEU A 15 -0.52 4.48 -8.10
CA LEU A 15 0.26 5.72 -8.23
C LEU A 15 -0.40 6.76 -9.14
N GLY A 16 -1.54 6.45 -9.76
CA GLY A 16 -2.26 7.37 -10.66
C GLY A 16 -1.54 7.62 -11.99
N LEU A 17 -0.68 6.72 -12.43
CA LEU A 17 0.19 6.92 -13.59
C LEU A 17 -0.36 6.26 -14.87
N SER A 18 -0.12 6.90 -16.02
CA SER A 18 -0.36 6.29 -17.33
C SER A 18 0.73 5.27 -17.67
N GLN A 19 0.46 4.35 -18.60
CA GLN A 19 1.48 3.39 -19.05
C GLN A 19 2.71 4.08 -19.66
N LYS A 20 2.50 5.20 -20.35
CA LYS A 20 3.60 6.02 -20.90
C LYS A 20 4.48 6.58 -19.78
N ALA A 21 3.88 7.29 -18.82
CA ALA A 21 4.63 7.90 -17.73
C ALA A 21 5.37 6.86 -16.87
N PHE A 22 4.73 5.70 -16.62
CA PHE A 22 5.34 4.63 -15.83
C PHE A 22 6.45 3.90 -16.59
N GLY A 23 6.29 3.69 -17.90
CA GLY A 23 7.35 3.19 -18.78
C GLY A 23 8.56 4.13 -18.80
N GLU A 24 8.33 5.44 -18.93
CA GLU A 24 9.38 6.47 -18.90
C GLU A 24 10.19 6.43 -17.59
N ILE A 25 9.51 6.33 -16.42
CA ILE A 25 10.16 6.13 -15.12
C ILE A 25 11.02 4.86 -15.14
N GLY A 26 10.46 3.77 -15.66
CA GLY A 26 11.17 2.50 -15.83
C GLY A 26 12.31 2.51 -16.86
N GLY A 27 12.47 3.60 -17.61
CA GLY A 27 13.46 3.73 -18.69
C GLY A 27 13.13 2.86 -19.91
N VAL A 28 11.85 2.68 -20.20
CA VAL A 28 11.36 1.86 -21.32
C VAL A 28 10.27 2.59 -22.12
N GLU A 29 10.09 2.18 -23.37
CA GLU A 29 9.02 2.68 -24.22
C GLU A 29 7.62 2.26 -23.71
N PRO A 30 6.55 3.03 -23.98
CA PRO A 30 5.19 2.70 -23.54
C PRO A 30 4.70 1.32 -24.01
N ASN A 31 5.13 0.88 -25.19
CA ASN A 31 4.81 -0.45 -25.71
C ASN A 31 5.43 -1.56 -24.84
N ALA A 32 6.64 -1.36 -24.31
CA ALA A 32 7.25 -2.31 -23.39
C ALA A 32 6.45 -2.41 -22.08
N GLN A 33 5.92 -1.28 -21.58
CA GLN A 33 5.06 -1.27 -20.40
C GLN A 33 3.79 -2.12 -20.61
N GLY A 34 3.13 -1.97 -21.76
CA GLY A 34 1.98 -2.79 -22.12
C GLY A 34 2.28 -4.29 -22.12
N LYS A 35 3.44 -4.68 -22.67
CA LYS A 35 3.92 -6.08 -22.68
C LYS A 35 4.24 -6.63 -21.29
N TYR A 36 4.71 -5.78 -20.38
CA TYR A 36 4.92 -6.16 -18.99
C TYR A 36 3.59 -6.42 -18.28
N GLU A 37 2.63 -5.50 -18.44
CA GLU A 37 1.33 -5.60 -17.77
C GLU A 37 0.46 -6.74 -18.30
N SER A 38 0.58 -7.11 -19.58
CA SER A 38 -0.09 -8.28 -20.16
C SER A 38 0.55 -9.61 -19.77
N GLY A 39 1.78 -9.59 -19.24
CA GLY A 39 2.57 -10.78 -18.94
C GLY A 39 3.26 -11.40 -20.16
N GLU A 40 3.23 -10.75 -21.33
CA GLU A 40 3.96 -11.19 -22.53
C GLU A 40 5.48 -11.14 -22.29
N ARG A 41 5.95 -10.20 -21.46
CA ARG A 41 7.36 -10.04 -21.13
C ARG A 41 7.54 -9.76 -19.64
N ALA A 42 8.61 -10.28 -19.04
CA ALA A 42 8.96 -9.93 -17.67
C ALA A 42 9.75 -8.59 -17.62
N PRO A 43 9.45 -7.70 -16.65
CA PRO A 43 10.28 -6.53 -16.39
C PRO A 43 11.66 -6.95 -15.86
N LYS A 44 12.69 -6.17 -16.17
CA LYS A 44 14.05 -6.38 -15.66
C LYS A 44 14.23 -5.77 -14.27
N ALA A 45 15.25 -6.22 -13.54
CA ALA A 45 15.58 -5.68 -12.22
C ALA A 45 15.82 -4.15 -12.24
N ASP A 46 16.54 -3.61 -13.23
CA ASP A 46 16.79 -2.16 -13.35
C ASP A 46 15.50 -1.36 -13.54
N TYR A 47 14.54 -1.91 -14.29
CA TYR A 47 13.21 -1.31 -14.43
C TYR A 47 12.51 -1.27 -13.07
N LEU A 48 12.53 -2.39 -12.32
CA LEU A 48 11.89 -2.50 -11.01
C LEU A 48 12.53 -1.54 -9.99
N SER A 49 13.85 -1.41 -10.00
CA SER A 49 14.58 -0.46 -9.15
C SER A 49 14.11 0.98 -9.39
N ARG A 50 14.01 1.40 -10.66
CA ARG A 50 13.58 2.77 -11.01
C ARG A 50 12.14 3.08 -10.62
N VAL A 51 11.21 2.14 -10.82
CA VAL A 51 9.82 2.38 -10.39
C VAL A 51 9.67 2.33 -8.87
N ALA A 52 10.55 1.61 -8.16
CA ALA A 52 10.60 1.61 -6.69
C ALA A 52 10.91 3.00 -6.13
N GLU A 53 11.85 3.73 -6.75
CA GLU A 53 12.19 5.11 -6.38
C GLU A 53 10.98 6.06 -6.50
N ARG A 54 10.00 5.72 -7.35
CA ARG A 54 8.73 6.45 -7.46
C ARG A 54 7.62 5.94 -6.56
N GLY A 55 7.93 4.99 -5.67
CA GLY A 55 7.02 4.47 -4.65
C GLY A 55 6.21 3.25 -5.09
N ALA A 56 6.58 2.57 -6.18
CA ALA A 56 6.01 1.27 -6.51
C ALA A 56 6.51 0.19 -5.55
N ASP A 57 5.62 -0.65 -5.03
CA ASP A 57 5.94 -1.74 -4.13
C ASP A 57 6.50 -2.93 -4.91
N VAL A 58 7.84 -2.99 -5.03
CA VAL A 58 8.51 -4.07 -5.76
C VAL A 58 8.33 -5.43 -5.10
N LEU A 59 8.26 -5.51 -3.77
CA LEU A 59 8.01 -6.77 -3.08
C LEU A 59 6.63 -7.30 -3.44
N TYR A 60 5.61 -6.44 -3.44
CA TYR A 60 4.27 -6.78 -3.91
C TYR A 60 4.28 -7.24 -5.37
N ILE A 61 4.95 -6.49 -6.25
CA ILE A 61 5.05 -6.84 -7.67
C ILE A 61 5.64 -8.24 -7.84
N LEU A 62 6.69 -8.60 -7.11
CA LEU A 62 7.37 -9.88 -7.24
C LEU A 62 6.63 -11.03 -6.55
N THR A 63 6.14 -10.81 -5.33
CA THR A 63 5.66 -11.88 -4.44
C THR A 63 4.14 -11.95 -4.31
N GLY A 64 3.44 -10.86 -4.58
CA GLY A 64 2.02 -10.71 -4.28
C GLY A 64 1.72 -10.37 -2.82
N THR A 65 2.74 -10.29 -1.97
CA THR A 65 2.61 -9.86 -0.58
C THR A 65 2.96 -8.37 -0.51
N PRO A 66 2.01 -7.49 -0.11
CA PRO A 66 2.30 -6.09 0.09
C PRO A 66 3.44 -5.91 1.09
N THR A 67 4.36 -5.00 0.81
CA THR A 67 5.31 -4.52 1.81
C THR A 67 4.49 -3.96 2.97
N PRO A 68 4.63 -4.50 4.19
CA PRO A 68 4.01 -3.88 5.35
C PRO A 68 4.46 -2.44 5.40
N THR A 69 3.53 -1.49 5.43
CA THR A 69 3.86 -0.07 5.61
C THR A 69 4.78 0.03 6.81
N LEU A 70 6.05 0.40 6.57
CA LEU A 70 6.92 0.81 7.66
C LEU A 70 6.24 2.06 8.21
N LEU A 71 5.68 1.93 9.40
CA LEU A 71 5.23 3.08 10.18
C LEU A 71 6.51 3.75 10.68
N ASP A 72 7.23 4.41 9.78
CA ASP A 72 8.35 5.24 10.17
C ASP A 72 7.77 6.37 11.03
N ASN A 73 8.36 6.57 12.21
CA ASN A 73 7.93 7.50 13.27
C ASN A 73 6.82 7.01 14.22
N LEU A 74 6.76 5.71 14.55
CA LEU A 74 6.03 5.30 15.74
C LEU A 74 6.55 6.03 16.98
N SER A 75 5.64 6.58 17.77
CA SER A 75 5.95 7.07 19.11
C SER A 75 6.41 5.90 20.00
N GLN A 76 7.14 6.22 21.07
CA GLN A 76 7.56 5.20 22.06
C GLN A 76 6.37 4.42 22.64
N VAL A 77 5.18 5.02 22.70
CA VAL A 77 3.97 4.36 23.19
C VAL A 77 3.50 3.30 22.18
N GLU A 78 3.42 3.67 20.91
CA GLU A 78 2.99 2.75 19.85
C GLU A 78 4.00 1.60 19.66
N GLU A 79 5.29 1.89 19.76
CA GLU A 79 6.34 0.85 19.71
C GLU A 79 6.17 -0.16 20.86
N LYS A 80 5.99 0.32 22.10
CA LYS A 80 5.77 -0.56 23.26
C LYS A 80 4.52 -1.42 23.09
N VAL A 81 3.42 -0.84 22.59
CA VAL A 81 2.19 -1.59 22.33
C VAL A 81 2.45 -2.72 21.32
N LEU A 82 3.17 -2.46 20.23
CA LEU A 82 3.48 -3.48 19.24
C LEU A 82 4.39 -4.59 19.78
N VAL A 83 5.43 -4.23 20.55
CA VAL A 83 6.33 -5.21 21.17
C VAL A 83 5.55 -6.10 22.15
N SER A 84 4.75 -5.51 23.03
CA SER A 84 3.90 -6.26 23.96
C SER A 84 2.88 -7.14 23.23
N TYR A 85 2.23 -6.62 22.18
CA TYR A 85 1.26 -7.39 21.41
C TYR A 85 1.89 -8.64 20.75
N ARG A 86 3.11 -8.52 20.21
CA ARG A 86 3.78 -9.62 19.49
C ARG A 86 4.16 -10.81 20.36
N ILE A 87 4.35 -10.61 21.66
CA ILE A 87 4.72 -11.68 22.60
C ILE A 87 3.51 -12.41 23.22
N LEU A 88 2.29 -11.89 23.03
CA LEU A 88 1.07 -12.48 23.56
C LEU A 88 0.68 -13.78 22.84
N HIS A 89 -0.11 -14.60 23.52
CA HIS A 89 -0.77 -15.75 22.89
C HIS A 89 -1.80 -15.29 21.87
N LYS A 90 -2.11 -16.19 20.92
CA LYS A 90 -3.02 -15.88 19.80
C LYS A 90 -4.41 -15.44 20.26
N GLU A 91 -4.92 -16.05 21.33
CA GLU A 91 -6.24 -15.71 21.90
C GLU A 91 -6.27 -14.27 22.42
N ASP A 92 -5.21 -13.83 23.10
CA ASP A 92 -5.08 -12.47 23.62
C ASP A 92 -4.89 -11.46 22.47
N GLN A 93 -4.10 -11.82 21.46
CA GLN A 93 -3.95 -11.00 20.25
C GLN A 93 -5.28 -10.79 19.54
N ASP A 94 -6.08 -11.84 19.38
CA ASP A 94 -7.39 -11.77 18.75
C ASP A 94 -8.39 -10.94 19.58
N ALA A 95 -8.34 -11.05 20.91
CA ALA A 95 -9.14 -10.21 21.81
C ALA A 95 -8.79 -8.72 21.68
N ILE A 96 -7.49 -8.38 21.71
CA ILE A 96 -7.01 -7.00 21.55
C ILE A 96 -7.40 -6.44 20.18
N ARG A 97 -7.27 -7.25 19.11
CA ARG A 97 -7.66 -6.85 17.76
C ARG A 97 -9.15 -6.49 17.70
N ARG A 98 -10.02 -7.36 18.21
CA ARG A 98 -11.48 -7.12 18.23
C ARG A 98 -11.80 -5.83 18.99
N LEU A 99 -11.24 -5.66 20.18
CA LEU A 99 -11.47 -4.47 21.01
C LEU A 99 -11.01 -3.19 20.29
N THR A 100 -9.81 -3.21 19.70
CA THR A 100 -9.24 -2.05 19.00
C THR A 100 -10.08 -1.66 17.79
N VAL A 101 -10.52 -2.64 16.99
CA VAL A 101 -11.39 -2.39 15.84
C VAL A 101 -12.74 -1.83 16.28
N SER A 102 -13.40 -2.44 17.26
CA SER A 102 -14.69 -1.96 17.76
C SER A 102 -14.60 -0.55 18.34
N LEU A 103 -13.54 -0.23 19.09
CA LEU A 103 -13.32 1.12 19.60
C LEU A 103 -13.09 2.10 18.44
N ALA A 104 -12.24 1.78 17.47
CA ALA A 104 -12.00 2.66 16.32
C ALA A 104 -13.29 2.95 15.54
N GLU A 105 -14.10 1.92 15.29
CA GLU A 105 -15.40 2.04 14.62
C GLU A 105 -16.39 2.93 15.39
N LEU A 106 -16.34 2.94 16.73
CA LEU A 106 -17.18 3.81 17.56
C LEU A 106 -16.76 5.28 17.49
N TYR A 107 -15.47 5.57 17.31
CA TYR A 107 -14.94 6.94 17.32
C TYR A 107 -14.84 7.60 15.92
N LEU A 108 -14.74 6.81 14.84
CA LEU A 108 -14.75 7.32 13.46
C LEU A 108 -16.04 8.10 13.07
N PRO A 109 -17.26 7.70 13.45
CA PRO A 109 -18.48 8.45 13.11
C PRO A 109 -18.66 9.75 13.92
N ILE A 110 -17.90 9.97 15.00
CA ILE A 110 -18.01 11.18 15.84
C ILE A 110 -17.29 12.37 15.19
N GLN A 111 -16.22 12.15 14.42
CA GLN A 111 -15.46 13.22 13.77
C GLN A 111 -16.11 13.76 12.48
N ALA A 112 -16.98 12.98 11.82
CA ALA A 112 -17.64 13.39 10.58
C ALA A 112 -18.78 14.41 10.78
N LYS A 113 -19.31 14.56 12.00
CA LYS A 113 -20.49 15.41 12.29
C LYS A 113 -20.15 16.81 12.81
N GLY A 114 -18.86 17.15 12.95
CA GLY A 114 -18.38 18.42 13.50
C GLY A 114 -18.00 19.51 12.49
N ARG A 115 -18.19 19.28 11.18
CA ARG A 115 -18.03 20.30 10.12
C ARG A 115 -19.33 20.41 9.31
N GLN A 116 -20.31 21.12 9.85
CA GLN A 116 -21.37 21.76 9.05
C GLN A 116 -21.36 23.25 9.39
N ASP A 117 -21.21 24.04 8.33
CA ASP A 117 -20.88 25.46 8.30
C ASP A 117 -21.93 26.38 8.95
N PRO A 118 -21.52 27.56 9.47
CA PRO A 118 -22.37 28.74 9.47
C PRO A 118 -21.76 29.77 8.53
N ASN A 119 -22.19 29.76 7.27
CA ASN A 119 -22.37 30.98 6.48
C ASN A 119 -23.14 30.64 5.20
N ASP A 120 -24.44 30.46 5.37
CA ASP A 120 -25.42 30.75 4.33
C ASP A 120 -25.97 32.16 4.65
N THR A 121 -25.41 33.19 4.02
CA THR A 121 -26.08 34.46 3.70
C THR A 121 -25.36 35.13 2.53
#